data_AF-A0A7S6M7H1-F1
#
_entry.id   AF-A0A7S6M7H1-F1
#
_cell.length_a   1.000
_cell.length_b   1.000
_cell.length_c   1.000
_cell.angle_alpha   90.00
_cell.angle_beta   90.00
_cell.angle_gamma   90.00
#
_symmetry.space_group_name_H-M   'P 1'
#
loop_
_entity.id
_entity.type
_entity.pdbx_description
1 polymer ?
#
loop_
_entity_poly.entity_id
_entity_poly.type
_entity_poly.pdbx_seq_one_letter_code
_entity_poly.pdbx_strand_id
1 'polypeptide(L)'
;MFRQMTSVAIGCVGLAVAAMAADSAELRTLTPQARVARVAAAFPKVDAAPQLSTASASYVELHQIEGGEAALNGLSTMIVSDRLGRSEAPLREWVRRNSETLSTLEKIADAPRWAYKVDTTAPTPTAATQSLGAFEASSCRVLAMRANLAANDGDWDAAYADNIRLHRIAGHLLAQPSPFSQPIGRRVARIALRQSLAFLSRKPPADPAAIAETLRAAWGMRPDAEAMDLVIAATELDFIEASYAWAKDPSRHGGHGFALEAYLFDVSNENAKPLPRPFRDVEELRAAMGKSSVEKSIAAADAVRALLRAARTSPIHESWRGVEALREQVAKASAADPLQRVVHLMPDLDLFESAFIVAQRAAVELVLAVRIYETKEKSPPADAAVLAPGTIPALPIDPFSGKPLVYEKAGKGFRIYSIGPDGKDDGGKDGEWRRAPGDFVFWPPNASGLTQIE
;
A
#
# COMPACT_ATOMS: atom_id res chain seq x y z
N MET A 1 6.34 -1.66 -19.15
CA MET A 1 7.56 -1.72 -18.32
C MET A 1 8.00 -0.35 -17.77
N PHE A 2 8.29 0.66 -18.61
CA PHE A 2 8.75 2.01 -18.17
C PHE A 2 7.76 2.78 -17.27
N ARG A 3 6.44 2.64 -17.45
CA ARG A 3 5.39 3.28 -16.60
C ARG A 3 5.19 2.66 -15.21
N GLN A 4 5.49 1.36 -15.07
CA GLN A 4 5.45 0.68 -13.77
C GLN A 4 6.73 0.92 -12.97
N MET A 5 7.88 1.01 -13.64
CA MET A 5 9.12 1.42 -12.97
C MET A 5 9.05 2.86 -12.48
N THR A 6 8.34 3.76 -13.14
CA THR A 6 8.11 5.14 -12.66
C THR A 6 7.14 5.17 -11.47
N SER A 7 6.07 4.39 -11.44
CA SER A 7 5.15 4.35 -10.28
C SER A 7 5.73 3.58 -9.08
N VAL A 8 6.61 2.60 -9.30
CA VAL A 8 7.43 1.98 -8.24
C VAL A 8 8.56 2.92 -7.80
N ALA A 9 9.22 3.65 -8.72
CA ALA A 9 10.24 4.63 -8.39
C ALA A 9 9.67 5.83 -7.61
N ILE A 10 8.49 6.33 -7.98
CA ILE A 10 7.73 7.40 -7.27
C ILE A 10 7.27 6.95 -5.88
N GLY A 11 7.17 5.64 -5.65
CA GLY A 11 7.10 5.08 -4.29
C GLY A 11 8.49 5.06 -3.62
N CYS A 12 9.51 4.49 -4.27
CA CYS A 12 10.76 4.12 -3.60
C CYS A 12 11.71 5.26 -3.15
N VAL A 13 11.51 6.52 -3.53
CA VAL A 13 12.34 7.66 -3.03
C VAL A 13 11.57 8.56 -2.06
N GLY A 14 10.24 8.47 -2.01
CA GLY A 14 9.45 9.04 -0.92
C GLY A 14 9.30 8.13 0.30
N LEU A 15 9.80 6.90 0.25
CA LEU A 15 9.40 5.83 1.15
C LEU A 15 10.60 5.14 1.78
N ALA A 16 11.06 5.73 2.88
CA ALA A 16 11.68 5.01 3.99
C ALA A 16 11.38 5.84 5.25
N VAL A 17 10.29 5.54 5.97
CA VAL A 17 9.85 6.40 7.07
C VAL A 17 9.62 5.70 8.40
N ALA A 18 10.38 6.21 9.36
CA ALA A 18 10.39 6.03 10.80
C ALA A 18 11.34 4.96 11.35
N ALA A 19 12.31 5.47 12.14
CA ALA A 19 13.11 4.79 13.13
C ALA A 19 13.16 5.56 14.45
N MET A 20 13.09 4.89 15.61
CA MET A 20 13.91 5.27 16.76
C MET A 20 15.28 4.65 16.59
N ALA A 21 16.24 5.21 17.31
CA ALA A 21 17.63 4.82 17.35
C ALA A 21 17.83 3.30 17.58
N ALA A 22 17.85 2.50 16.51
CA ALA A 22 19.12 1.83 16.22
C ALA A 22 20.07 2.99 16.01
N ASP A 23 20.93 3.26 17.00
CA ASP A 23 21.74 4.46 17.08
C ASP A 23 22.27 4.73 15.68
N SER A 24 21.71 5.73 14.97
CA SER A 24 22.09 5.92 13.57
C SER A 24 23.58 6.22 13.53
N ALA A 25 24.11 6.77 14.63
CA ALA A 25 25.53 6.79 14.99
C ALA A 25 26.21 5.41 14.95
N GLU A 26 25.67 4.38 15.59
CA GLU A 26 26.20 3.01 15.50
C GLU A 26 26.14 2.47 14.07
N LEU A 27 25.01 2.60 13.35
CA LEU A 27 24.92 2.16 11.95
C LEU A 27 25.94 2.83 11.05
N ARG A 28 26.27 4.12 11.29
CA ARG A 28 27.32 4.85 10.58
C ARG A 28 28.71 4.24 10.76
N THR A 29 28.99 3.64 11.93
CA THR A 29 30.29 2.98 12.18
C THR A 29 30.43 1.63 11.49
N LEU A 30 29.33 1.06 11.00
CA LEU A 30 29.32 -0.25 10.35
C LEU A 30 29.61 -0.15 8.86
N THR A 31 30.28 -1.18 8.33
CA THR A 31 30.41 -1.39 6.88
C THR A 31 29.05 -1.71 6.26
N PRO A 32 28.84 -1.48 4.95
CA PRO A 32 27.59 -1.85 4.27
C PRO A 32 27.18 -3.31 4.50
N GLN A 33 28.12 -4.25 4.45
CA GLN A 33 27.87 -5.68 4.72
C GLN A 33 27.47 -5.94 6.17
N ALA A 34 28.05 -5.25 7.14
CA ALA A 34 27.63 -5.37 8.53
C ALA A 34 26.22 -4.78 8.75
N ARG A 35 25.85 -3.71 8.03
CA ARG A 35 24.47 -3.20 8.00
C ARG A 35 23.49 -4.22 7.39
N VAL A 36 23.88 -4.90 6.30
CA VAL A 36 23.09 -6.00 5.69
C VAL A 36 22.86 -7.14 6.68
N ALA A 37 23.89 -7.55 7.41
CA ALA A 37 23.77 -8.61 8.42
C ALA A 37 22.78 -8.23 9.54
N ARG A 38 22.82 -6.97 10.02
CA ARG A 38 21.85 -6.45 10.99
C ARG A 38 20.43 -6.41 10.45
N VAL A 39 20.27 -5.90 9.23
CA VAL A 39 18.97 -5.87 8.55
C VAL A 39 18.41 -7.28 8.40
N ALA A 40 19.20 -8.25 7.94
CA ALA A 40 18.76 -9.64 7.80
C ALA A 40 18.32 -10.25 9.14
N ALA A 41 18.99 -9.92 10.24
CA ALA A 41 18.64 -10.39 11.58
C ALA A 41 17.31 -9.80 12.10
N ALA A 42 16.88 -8.65 11.58
CA ALA A 42 15.63 -7.99 11.96
C ALA A 42 14.39 -8.61 11.28
N PHE A 43 14.57 -9.34 10.17
CA PHE A 43 13.48 -10.00 9.48
C PHE A 43 13.09 -11.31 10.18
N PRO A 44 11.78 -11.68 10.18
CA PRO A 44 11.35 -12.97 10.69
C PRO A 44 12.06 -14.13 9.97
N LYS A 45 12.51 -15.14 10.73
CA LYS A 45 13.17 -16.35 10.18
C LYS A 45 12.22 -17.31 9.46
N VAL A 46 11.04 -16.85 9.04
CA VAL A 46 10.01 -17.67 8.42
C VAL A 46 10.34 -17.78 6.92
N ASP A 47 10.69 -18.99 6.47
CA ASP A 47 11.15 -19.24 5.10
C ASP A 47 10.01 -19.84 4.26
N ALA A 48 9.60 -19.14 3.19
CA ALA A 48 8.85 -19.72 2.07
C ALA A 48 9.55 -19.50 0.71
N ALA A 49 10.85 -19.19 0.74
CA ALA A 49 11.63 -18.78 -0.43
C ALA A 49 11.63 -19.77 -1.61
N PRO A 50 11.60 -21.10 -1.44
CA PRO A 50 11.60 -22.03 -2.57
C PRO A 50 10.31 -22.00 -3.42
N GLN A 51 9.21 -21.50 -2.87
CA GLN A 51 7.88 -21.55 -3.48
C GLN A 51 7.61 -20.34 -4.41
N LEU A 52 8.35 -19.23 -4.22
CA LEU A 52 8.11 -17.97 -4.91
C LEU A 52 8.83 -17.87 -6.27
N SER A 53 10.01 -18.49 -6.42
CA SER A 53 10.76 -18.47 -7.69
C SER A 53 10.02 -19.18 -8.82
N THR A 54 9.34 -20.29 -8.52
CA THR A 54 8.54 -21.05 -9.49
C THR A 54 7.31 -20.26 -9.93
N ALA A 55 6.64 -19.57 -9.00
CA ALA A 55 5.51 -18.71 -9.33
C ALA A 55 5.89 -17.51 -10.22
N SER A 56 7.16 -17.06 -10.18
CA SER A 56 7.65 -15.92 -10.96
C SER A 56 7.77 -16.22 -12.45
N ALA A 57 8.08 -17.47 -12.83
CA ALA A 57 8.22 -17.87 -14.23
C ALA A 57 6.86 -17.85 -14.95
N SER A 58 5.80 -18.36 -14.31
CA SER A 58 4.43 -18.37 -14.83
C SER A 58 3.83 -16.98 -15.07
N TYR A 59 4.28 -15.96 -14.33
CA TYR A 59 3.77 -14.59 -14.49
C TYR A 59 4.30 -13.90 -15.76
N VAL A 60 5.56 -14.18 -16.13
CA VAL A 60 6.16 -13.67 -17.37
C VAL A 60 5.36 -14.15 -18.58
N GLU A 61 4.82 -15.37 -18.56
CA GLU A 61 3.95 -15.90 -19.62
C GLU A 61 2.65 -15.11 -19.76
N LEU A 62 2.09 -14.57 -18.67
CA LEU A 62 0.82 -13.85 -18.72
C LEU A 62 0.96 -12.50 -19.43
N HIS A 63 2.12 -11.84 -19.29
CA HIS A 63 2.46 -10.61 -20.04
C HIS A 63 2.65 -10.86 -21.54
N GLN A 64 2.90 -12.11 -21.93
CA GLN A 64 3.07 -12.49 -23.33
C GLN A 64 1.75 -12.86 -24.01
N ILE A 65 0.64 -12.95 -23.28
CA ILE A 65 -0.69 -13.10 -23.86
C ILE A 65 -1.09 -11.77 -24.51
N GLU A 66 -1.48 -11.82 -25.79
CA GLU A 66 -2.00 -10.65 -26.50
C GLU A 66 -3.22 -10.08 -25.76
N GLY A 67 -3.14 -8.81 -25.34
CA GLY A 67 -4.16 -8.17 -24.49
C GLY A 67 -4.14 -8.58 -23.01
N GLY A 68 -3.22 -9.46 -22.58
CA GLY A 68 -3.12 -9.98 -21.22
C GLY A 68 -2.85 -8.91 -20.16
N GLU A 69 -1.96 -7.95 -20.41
CA GLU A 69 -1.69 -6.85 -19.46
C GLU A 69 -2.89 -5.89 -19.32
N ALA A 70 -3.57 -5.58 -20.43
CA ALA A 70 -4.77 -4.76 -20.41
C ALA A 70 -5.93 -5.48 -19.69
N ALA A 71 -6.06 -6.79 -19.92
CA ALA A 71 -7.05 -7.63 -19.27
C ALA A 71 -6.74 -7.84 -17.77
N LEU A 72 -5.46 -7.96 -17.37
CA LEU A 72 -5.06 -7.95 -15.96
C LEU A 72 -5.36 -6.62 -15.29
N ASN A 73 -4.94 -5.50 -15.91
CA ASN A 73 -5.17 -4.19 -15.33
C ASN A 73 -6.67 -3.97 -15.15
N GLY A 74 -7.46 -4.27 -16.17
CA GLY A 74 -8.91 -4.33 -16.05
C GLY A 74 -9.37 -5.26 -14.93
N LEU A 75 -9.12 -6.57 -15.01
CA LEU A 75 -9.72 -7.55 -14.10
C LEU A 75 -9.21 -7.52 -12.66
N SER A 76 -8.03 -6.95 -12.42
CA SER A 76 -7.50 -6.80 -11.06
C SER A 76 -7.98 -5.50 -10.38
N THR A 77 -8.46 -4.51 -11.13
CA THR A 77 -9.00 -3.25 -10.58
C THR A 77 -10.50 -3.07 -10.81
N MET A 78 -11.10 -3.83 -11.72
CA MET A 78 -12.53 -3.80 -12.01
C MET A 78 -13.34 -4.39 -10.86
N ILE A 79 -14.30 -3.59 -10.41
CA ILE A 79 -15.56 -4.08 -9.88
C ILE A 79 -16.15 -4.95 -10.99
N VAL A 80 -16.34 -6.22 -10.68
CA VAL A 80 -16.92 -7.22 -11.58
C VAL A 80 -18.12 -6.62 -12.32
N SER A 81 -17.92 -6.23 -13.58
CA SER A 81 -18.96 -5.65 -14.41
C SER A 81 -19.42 -6.70 -15.41
N ASP A 82 -20.72 -6.67 -15.72
CA ASP A 82 -21.35 -7.53 -16.73
C ASP A 82 -20.83 -7.26 -18.17
N ARG A 83 -19.78 -6.43 -18.34
CA ARG A 83 -19.25 -5.94 -19.63
C ARG A 83 -18.03 -6.68 -20.16
N LEU A 84 -17.77 -7.91 -19.71
CA LEU A 84 -16.68 -8.71 -20.27
C LEU A 84 -17.22 -9.78 -21.20
N GLY A 85 -17.21 -9.44 -22.49
CA GLY A 85 -17.38 -10.42 -23.56
C GLY A 85 -16.11 -11.26 -23.78
N ARG A 86 -15.60 -11.28 -25.02
CA ARG A 86 -14.60 -12.23 -25.55
C ARG A 86 -13.22 -12.29 -24.84
N SER A 87 -12.93 -11.50 -23.80
CA SER A 87 -11.61 -11.46 -23.14
C SER A 87 -11.44 -12.46 -21.99
N GLU A 88 -12.47 -13.20 -21.59
CA GLU A 88 -12.37 -14.13 -20.45
C GLU A 88 -11.74 -15.48 -20.84
N ALA A 89 -11.99 -16.00 -22.04
CA ALA A 89 -11.55 -17.34 -22.43
C ALA A 89 -10.02 -17.53 -22.38
N PRO A 90 -9.18 -16.59 -22.86
CA PRO A 90 -7.72 -16.70 -22.74
C PRO A 90 -7.24 -16.72 -21.29
N LEU A 91 -7.93 -16.00 -20.38
CA LEU A 91 -7.57 -15.93 -18.97
C LEU A 91 -7.98 -17.19 -18.21
N ARG A 92 -9.16 -17.74 -18.52
CA ARG A 92 -9.61 -19.03 -17.99
C ARG A 92 -8.65 -20.14 -18.39
N GLU A 93 -8.22 -20.15 -19.65
CA GLU A 93 -7.21 -21.09 -20.11
C GLU A 93 -5.87 -20.88 -19.41
N TRP A 94 -5.46 -19.62 -19.17
CA TRP A 94 -4.26 -19.35 -18.38
C TRP A 94 -4.37 -19.87 -16.94
N VAL A 95 -5.50 -19.64 -16.25
CA VAL A 95 -5.75 -20.14 -14.88
C VAL A 95 -5.63 -21.65 -14.84
N ARG A 96 -6.21 -22.35 -15.83
CA ARG A 96 -6.13 -23.81 -15.95
C ARG A 96 -4.69 -24.29 -16.12
N ARG A 97 -3.92 -23.68 -17.03
CA ARG A 97 -2.52 -24.02 -17.31
C ARG A 97 -1.59 -23.73 -16.13
N ASN A 98 -1.93 -22.77 -15.28
CA ASN A 98 -1.08 -22.31 -14.16
C ASN A 98 -1.61 -22.73 -12.79
N SER A 99 -2.44 -23.78 -12.72
CA SER A 99 -3.04 -24.27 -11.47
C SER A 99 -2.03 -24.64 -10.38
N GLU A 100 -0.88 -25.20 -10.73
CA GLU A 100 0.20 -25.52 -9.77
C GLU A 100 0.82 -24.26 -9.16
N THR A 101 1.08 -23.25 -9.98
CA THR A 101 1.56 -21.92 -9.53
C THR A 101 0.54 -21.27 -8.60
N LEU A 102 -0.75 -21.33 -8.96
CA LEU A 102 -1.82 -20.79 -8.13
C LEU A 102 -1.94 -21.53 -6.78
N SER A 103 -1.84 -22.85 -6.78
CA SER A 103 -1.83 -23.65 -5.53
C SER A 103 -0.66 -23.26 -4.62
N THR A 104 0.48 -22.87 -5.22
CA THR A 104 1.63 -22.37 -4.46
C THR A 104 1.34 -21.01 -3.82
N LEU A 105 0.70 -20.09 -4.56
CA LEU A 105 0.26 -18.80 -4.01
C LEU A 105 -0.78 -18.96 -2.90
N GLU A 106 -1.69 -19.93 -3.03
CA GLU A 106 -2.67 -20.28 -1.98
C GLU A 106 -1.98 -20.72 -0.69
N LYS A 107 -1.00 -21.64 -0.78
CA LYS A 107 -0.23 -22.10 0.39
C LYS A 107 0.51 -20.97 1.09
N ILE A 108 1.06 -20.02 0.32
CA ILE A 108 1.73 -18.84 0.86
C ILE A 108 0.72 -17.94 1.57
N ALA A 109 -0.45 -17.69 0.96
CA ALA A 109 -1.49 -16.86 1.54
C ALA A 109 -2.14 -17.48 2.78
N ASP A 110 -2.25 -18.81 2.82
CA ASP A 110 -2.87 -19.57 3.92
C ASP A 110 -1.88 -19.88 5.06
N ALA A 111 -0.60 -19.51 4.91
CA ALA A 111 0.39 -19.64 5.97
C ALA A 111 0.08 -18.68 7.15
N PRO A 112 0.36 -19.07 8.42
CA PRO A 112 0.15 -18.17 9.55
C PRO A 112 0.99 -16.88 9.47
N ARG A 113 2.19 -16.99 8.92
CA ARG A 113 3.10 -15.87 8.67
C ARG A 113 3.98 -16.19 7.48
N TRP A 114 4.32 -15.16 6.72
CA TRP A 114 5.28 -15.23 5.63
C TRP A 114 6.19 -13.99 5.62
N ALA A 115 7.45 -14.17 5.25
CA ALA A 115 8.44 -13.12 5.07
C ALA A 115 9.36 -13.44 3.88
N TYR A 116 9.93 -12.41 3.25
CA TYR A 116 10.97 -12.62 2.25
C TYR A 116 12.28 -13.05 2.89
N LYS A 117 13.07 -13.78 2.11
CA LYS A 117 14.48 -13.98 2.41
C LYS A 117 15.24 -12.71 2.04
N VAL A 118 15.83 -12.08 3.05
CA VAL A 118 16.80 -11.00 2.85
C VAL A 118 18.04 -11.57 2.17
N ASP A 119 18.50 -10.95 1.08
CA ASP A 119 19.74 -11.35 0.43
C ASP A 119 20.94 -10.88 1.26
N THR A 120 21.46 -11.78 2.09
CA THR A 120 22.62 -11.51 2.94
C THR A 120 23.93 -11.32 2.14
N THR A 121 23.93 -11.65 0.86
CA THR A 121 25.10 -11.48 -0.03
C THR A 121 25.07 -10.14 -0.78
N ALA A 122 23.96 -9.41 -0.72
CA ALA A 122 23.80 -8.14 -1.38
C ALA A 122 24.81 -7.09 -0.84
N PRO A 123 25.27 -6.16 -1.69
CA PRO A 123 26.29 -5.19 -1.31
C PRO A 123 25.80 -4.11 -0.33
N THR A 124 24.48 -3.88 -0.27
CA THR A 124 23.90 -2.80 0.53
C THR A 124 22.56 -3.20 1.15
N PRO A 125 22.11 -2.54 2.23
CA PRO A 125 20.78 -2.75 2.82
C PRO A 125 19.63 -2.60 1.84
N THR A 126 19.68 -1.61 0.94
CA THR A 126 18.65 -1.42 -0.09
C THR A 126 18.60 -2.64 -1.00
N ALA A 127 19.74 -3.06 -1.57
CA ALA A 127 19.79 -4.24 -2.43
C ALA A 127 19.37 -5.54 -1.70
N ALA A 128 19.70 -5.67 -0.41
CA ALA A 128 19.35 -6.84 0.41
C ALA A 128 17.84 -6.96 0.69
N THR A 129 17.14 -5.82 0.75
CA THR A 129 15.71 -5.73 1.12
C THR A 129 14.81 -5.37 -0.06
N GLN A 130 15.40 -5.07 -1.21
CA GLN A 130 14.74 -4.94 -2.49
C GLN A 130 14.34 -6.33 -3.00
N SER A 131 13.40 -6.97 -2.30
CA SER A 131 12.69 -8.13 -2.83
C SER A 131 11.87 -7.69 -4.05
N LEU A 132 11.51 -8.66 -4.90
CA LEU A 132 10.88 -8.49 -6.22
C LEU A 132 9.53 -7.73 -6.17
N GLY A 133 9.53 -6.41 -5.96
CA GLY A 133 8.29 -5.62 -5.91
C GLY A 133 7.43 -5.75 -7.19
N ALA A 134 8.05 -6.10 -8.32
CA ALA A 134 7.36 -6.44 -9.56
C ALA A 134 6.66 -7.81 -9.53
N PHE A 135 7.13 -8.78 -8.76
CA PHE A 135 6.49 -10.10 -8.57
C PHE A 135 5.30 -10.00 -7.59
N GLU A 136 5.42 -9.18 -6.55
CA GLU A 136 4.50 -9.12 -5.42
C GLU A 136 3.17 -8.44 -5.78
N ALA A 137 3.24 -7.31 -6.51
CA ALA A 137 2.05 -6.66 -7.05
C ALA A 137 1.35 -7.52 -8.12
N SER A 138 2.10 -8.40 -8.76
CA SER A 138 1.70 -9.17 -9.94
C SER A 138 0.97 -10.45 -9.59
N SER A 139 1.46 -11.21 -8.62
CA SER A 139 0.79 -12.43 -8.13
C SER A 139 -0.55 -12.13 -7.45
N CYS A 140 -0.68 -10.99 -6.76
CA CYS A 140 -1.94 -10.57 -6.17
C CYS A 140 -2.99 -10.23 -7.23
N ARG A 141 -2.59 -9.62 -8.34
CA ARG A 141 -3.50 -9.32 -9.45
C ARG A 141 -4.07 -10.59 -10.08
N VAL A 142 -3.31 -11.68 -10.08
CA VAL A 142 -3.76 -12.98 -10.56
C VAL A 142 -4.83 -13.58 -9.65
N LEU A 143 -4.62 -13.58 -8.33
CA LEU A 143 -5.65 -14.05 -7.38
C LEU A 143 -6.91 -13.16 -7.43
N ALA A 144 -6.74 -11.84 -7.55
CA ALA A 144 -7.85 -10.92 -7.75
C ALA A 144 -8.64 -11.22 -9.03
N MET A 145 -7.94 -11.46 -10.15
CA MET A 145 -8.54 -11.87 -11.41
C MET A 145 -9.31 -13.19 -11.26
N ARG A 146 -8.71 -14.21 -10.62
CA ARG A 146 -9.35 -15.52 -10.43
C ARG A 146 -10.59 -15.42 -9.55
N ALA A 147 -10.54 -14.63 -8.47
CA ALA A 147 -11.70 -14.33 -7.63
C ALA A 147 -12.85 -13.71 -8.44
N ASN A 148 -12.53 -12.76 -9.33
CA ASN A 148 -13.50 -12.11 -10.19
C ASN A 148 -14.10 -13.07 -11.24
N LEU A 149 -13.29 -13.96 -11.83
CA LEU A 149 -13.77 -15.01 -12.75
C LEU A 149 -14.72 -15.97 -12.04
N ALA A 150 -14.39 -16.42 -10.82
CA ALA A 150 -15.25 -17.28 -10.02
C ALA A 150 -16.58 -16.59 -9.68
N ALA A 151 -16.54 -15.32 -9.30
CA ALA A 151 -17.76 -14.52 -9.06
C ALA A 151 -18.64 -14.40 -10.32
N ASN A 152 -18.04 -14.29 -11.51
CA ASN A 152 -18.76 -14.28 -12.79
C ASN A 152 -19.41 -15.61 -13.12
N ASP A 153 -18.79 -16.72 -12.73
CA ASP A 153 -19.35 -18.07 -12.90
C ASP A 153 -20.44 -18.39 -11.86
N GLY A 154 -20.63 -17.51 -10.88
CA GLY A 154 -21.53 -17.73 -9.74
C GLY A 154 -20.94 -18.61 -8.64
N ASP A 155 -19.65 -18.97 -8.73
CA ASP A 155 -18.91 -19.65 -7.67
C ASP A 155 -18.40 -18.64 -6.65
N TRP A 156 -19.33 -18.18 -5.80
CA TRP A 156 -19.06 -17.18 -4.78
C TRP A 156 -18.15 -17.67 -3.67
N ASP A 157 -18.16 -18.97 -3.36
CA ASP A 157 -17.32 -19.54 -2.32
C ASP A 157 -15.84 -19.48 -2.75
N ALA A 158 -15.54 -19.87 -4.01
CA ALA A 158 -14.20 -19.71 -4.57
C ALA A 158 -13.79 -18.22 -4.68
N ALA A 159 -14.72 -17.34 -5.06
CA ALA A 159 -14.47 -15.91 -5.12
C ALA A 159 -14.06 -15.32 -3.77
N TYR A 160 -14.84 -15.60 -2.71
CA TYR A 160 -14.50 -15.13 -1.36
C TYR A 160 -13.23 -15.78 -0.82
N ALA A 161 -12.96 -17.06 -1.11
CA ALA A 161 -11.73 -17.72 -0.68
C ALA A 161 -10.47 -17.01 -1.21
N ASP A 162 -10.46 -16.62 -2.49
CA ASP A 162 -9.34 -15.87 -3.06
C ASP A 162 -9.26 -14.43 -2.57
N ASN A 163 -10.40 -13.77 -2.37
CA ASN A 163 -10.43 -12.43 -1.79
C ASN A 163 -9.83 -12.44 -0.37
N ILE A 164 -10.17 -13.42 0.46
CA ILE A 164 -9.57 -13.63 1.78
C ILE A 164 -8.05 -13.81 1.69
N ARG A 165 -7.58 -14.61 0.74
CA ARG A 165 -6.13 -14.82 0.52
C ARG A 165 -5.42 -13.52 0.16
N LEU A 166 -6.04 -12.63 -0.62
CA LEU A 166 -5.50 -11.29 -0.88
C LEU A 166 -5.37 -10.48 0.40
N HIS A 167 -6.35 -10.52 1.30
CA HIS A 167 -6.25 -9.86 2.60
C HIS A 167 -5.10 -10.43 3.44
N ARG A 168 -4.90 -11.76 3.43
CA ARG A 168 -3.77 -12.41 4.14
C ARG A 168 -2.42 -12.02 3.55
N ILE A 169 -2.28 -12.01 2.23
CA ILE A 169 -1.06 -11.56 1.56
C ILE A 169 -0.76 -10.10 1.92
N ALA A 170 -1.77 -9.22 1.88
CA ALA A 170 -1.61 -7.84 2.33
C ALA A 170 -1.15 -7.77 3.80
N GLY A 171 -1.74 -8.58 4.67
CA GLY A 171 -1.33 -8.70 6.08
C GLY A 171 0.14 -9.10 6.23
N HIS A 172 0.59 -10.12 5.49
CA HIS A 172 1.99 -10.56 5.53
C HIS A 172 2.95 -9.47 5.04
N LEU A 173 2.63 -8.78 3.94
CA LEU A 173 3.42 -7.68 3.38
C LEU A 173 3.55 -6.52 4.37
N LEU A 174 2.44 -6.15 5.00
CA LEU A 174 2.38 -5.11 6.03
C LEU A 174 3.05 -5.54 7.34
N ALA A 175 3.22 -6.84 7.59
CA ALA A 175 3.93 -7.36 8.76
C ALA A 175 5.45 -7.39 8.58
N GLN A 176 5.96 -7.10 7.39
CA GLN A 176 7.40 -7.10 7.16
C GLN A 176 8.01 -5.75 7.53
N PRO A 177 9.19 -5.74 8.18
CA PRO A 177 9.91 -4.53 8.52
C PRO A 177 10.65 -3.96 7.30
N SER A 178 9.96 -3.73 6.18
CA SER A 178 10.56 -3.21 4.94
C SER A 178 9.80 -2.00 4.43
N PRO A 179 10.46 -0.85 4.20
CA PRO A 179 9.82 0.30 3.57
C PRO A 179 9.38 0.02 2.12
N PHE A 180 9.91 -1.04 1.49
CA PHE A 180 9.52 -1.48 0.15
C PHE A 180 8.26 -2.36 0.15
N SER A 181 8.05 -3.17 1.19
CA SER A 181 6.89 -4.06 1.27
C SER A 181 5.62 -3.34 1.71
N GLN A 182 5.73 -2.30 2.55
CA GLN A 182 4.58 -1.58 3.10
C GLN A 182 3.66 -0.97 2.00
N PRO A 183 4.18 -0.27 0.98
CA PRO A 183 3.34 0.32 -0.06
C PRO A 183 2.68 -0.76 -0.92
N ILE A 184 3.38 -1.87 -1.16
CA ILE A 184 2.85 -3.02 -1.90
C ILE A 184 1.73 -3.67 -1.10
N GLY A 185 1.93 -3.88 0.21
CA GLY A 185 0.90 -4.39 1.12
C GLY A 185 -0.36 -3.52 1.14
N ARG A 186 -0.20 -2.18 1.21
CA ARG A 186 -1.31 -1.23 1.09
C ARG A 186 -2.04 -1.34 -0.25
N ARG A 187 -1.30 -1.49 -1.36
CA ARG A 187 -1.88 -1.68 -2.69
C ARG A 187 -2.70 -2.97 -2.79
N VAL A 188 -2.16 -4.08 -2.28
CA VAL A 188 -2.87 -5.37 -2.26
C VAL A 188 -4.10 -5.29 -1.36
N ALA A 189 -3.98 -4.65 -0.19
CA ALA A 189 -5.12 -4.41 0.70
C ALA A 189 -6.23 -3.63 -0.01
N ARG A 190 -5.88 -2.60 -0.80
CA ARG A 190 -6.84 -1.82 -1.59
C ARG A 190 -7.60 -2.70 -2.58
N ILE A 191 -6.89 -3.52 -3.36
CA ILE A 191 -7.52 -4.43 -4.32
C ILE A 191 -8.50 -5.36 -3.59
N ALA A 192 -8.05 -5.98 -2.50
CA ALA A 192 -8.86 -6.90 -1.71
C ALA A 192 -10.12 -6.22 -1.14
N LEU A 193 -9.96 -5.06 -0.49
CA LEU A 193 -11.06 -4.28 0.12
C LEU A 193 -12.11 -3.85 -0.91
N ARG A 194 -11.67 -3.34 -2.07
CA ARG A 194 -12.57 -2.95 -3.16
C ARG A 194 -13.36 -4.16 -3.69
N GLN A 195 -12.70 -5.29 -3.86
CA GLN A 195 -13.34 -6.54 -4.24
C GLN A 195 -14.32 -7.03 -3.18
N SER A 196 -14.01 -6.92 -1.88
CA SER A 196 -14.97 -7.29 -0.82
C SER A 196 -16.24 -6.47 -0.89
N LEU A 197 -16.14 -5.15 -1.06
CA LEU A 197 -17.32 -4.27 -1.21
C LEU A 197 -18.13 -4.65 -2.45
N ALA A 198 -17.46 -4.90 -3.58
CA ALA A 198 -18.11 -5.36 -4.80
C ALA A 198 -18.83 -6.70 -4.60
N PHE A 199 -18.19 -7.70 -3.99
CA PHE A 199 -18.78 -9.01 -3.75
C PHE A 199 -19.98 -8.91 -2.79
N LEU A 200 -19.85 -8.16 -1.70
CA LEU A 200 -20.92 -7.93 -0.72
C LEU A 200 -22.15 -7.24 -1.31
N SER A 201 -21.97 -6.42 -2.36
CA SER A 201 -23.07 -5.76 -3.08
C SER A 201 -23.85 -6.69 -4.00
N ARG A 202 -23.19 -7.72 -4.56
CA ARG A 202 -23.79 -8.67 -5.50
C ARG A 202 -24.34 -9.90 -4.80
N LYS A 203 -23.53 -10.51 -3.93
CA LYS A 203 -23.86 -11.72 -3.19
C LYS A 203 -23.19 -11.71 -1.81
N PRO A 204 -23.94 -11.36 -0.75
CA PRO A 204 -23.46 -11.57 0.61
C PRO A 204 -23.07 -13.05 0.83
N PRO A 205 -21.97 -13.31 1.56
CA PRO A 205 -21.53 -14.67 1.86
C PRO A 205 -22.58 -15.35 2.76
N ALA A 206 -22.59 -16.70 2.78
CA ALA A 206 -23.47 -17.46 3.65
C ALA A 206 -23.20 -17.16 5.14
N ASP A 207 -21.93 -16.98 5.50
CA ASP A 207 -21.48 -16.62 6.84
C ASP A 207 -20.65 -15.33 6.82
N PRO A 208 -21.29 -14.14 6.90
CA PRO A 208 -20.58 -12.87 6.96
C PRO A 208 -19.78 -12.69 8.27
N ALA A 209 -20.10 -13.43 9.34
CA ALA A 209 -19.35 -13.35 10.59
C ALA A 209 -17.97 -14.02 10.46
N ALA A 210 -17.90 -15.19 9.83
CA ALA A 210 -16.63 -15.87 9.55
C ALA A 210 -15.70 -15.04 8.64
N ILE A 211 -16.27 -14.35 7.64
CA ILE A 211 -15.50 -13.41 6.81
C ILE A 211 -14.96 -12.26 7.69
N ALA A 212 -15.79 -11.64 8.51
CA ALA A 212 -15.37 -10.52 9.36
C ALA A 212 -14.24 -10.93 10.33
N GLU A 213 -14.32 -12.10 10.96
CA GLU A 213 -13.27 -12.64 11.84
C GLU A 213 -11.95 -12.84 11.08
N THR A 214 -12.03 -13.45 9.89
CA THR A 214 -10.86 -13.71 9.06
C THR A 214 -10.16 -12.42 8.63
N LEU A 215 -10.93 -11.40 8.24
CA LEU A 215 -10.39 -10.09 7.87
C LEU A 215 -9.72 -9.38 9.05
N ARG A 216 -10.33 -9.44 10.25
CA ARG A 216 -9.71 -8.90 11.46
C ARG A 216 -8.37 -9.56 11.78
N ALA A 217 -8.28 -10.88 11.65
CA ALA A 217 -7.03 -11.61 11.86
C ALA A 217 -5.96 -11.21 10.84
N ALA A 218 -6.30 -11.15 9.55
CA ALA A 218 -5.38 -10.76 8.48
C ALA A 218 -4.81 -9.33 8.68
N TRP A 219 -5.66 -8.39 9.11
CA TRP A 219 -5.24 -7.00 9.35
C TRP A 219 -4.71 -6.72 10.76
N GLY A 220 -4.66 -7.72 11.63
CA GLY A 220 -4.01 -7.64 12.94
C GLY A 220 -2.49 -7.73 12.84
N MET A 221 -1.95 -8.22 11.72
CA MET A 221 -0.52 -8.34 11.53
C MET A 221 0.14 -6.95 11.45
N ARG A 222 1.22 -6.76 12.22
CA ARG A 222 2.00 -5.51 12.28
C ARG A 222 3.49 -5.83 12.17
N PRO A 223 4.29 -4.93 11.58
CA PRO A 223 5.73 -5.09 11.63
C PRO A 223 6.19 -4.85 13.07
N ASP A 224 7.29 -5.50 13.43
CA ASP A 224 7.98 -5.12 14.65
C ASP A 224 8.51 -3.69 14.48
N ALA A 225 8.18 -2.82 15.45
CA ALA A 225 8.45 -1.39 15.32
C ALA A 225 9.96 -1.12 15.31
N GLU A 226 10.74 -1.80 16.15
CA GLU A 226 12.19 -1.63 16.23
C GLU A 226 12.91 -2.20 15.00
N ALA A 227 12.43 -3.31 14.45
CA ALA A 227 12.93 -3.87 13.21
C ALA A 227 12.64 -2.94 12.03
N MET A 228 11.41 -2.42 11.92
CA MET A 228 11.06 -1.44 10.88
C MET A 228 11.93 -0.19 10.99
N ASP A 229 12.13 0.27 12.22
CA ASP A 229 13.01 1.37 12.57
C ASP A 229 14.44 1.15 12.02
N LEU A 230 15.06 0.05 12.41
CA LEU A 230 16.40 -0.33 11.97
C LEU A 230 16.53 -0.39 10.44
N VAL A 231 15.58 -1.05 9.76
CA VAL A 231 15.66 -1.26 8.31
C VAL A 231 15.55 0.07 7.57
N ILE A 232 14.65 0.95 8.00
CA ILE A 232 14.48 2.27 7.40
C ILE A 232 15.73 3.13 7.55
N ALA A 233 16.33 3.14 8.74
CA ALA A 233 17.58 3.86 8.97
C ALA A 233 18.71 3.30 8.10
N ALA A 234 18.82 1.98 7.95
CA ALA A 234 19.86 1.35 7.14
C ALA A 234 19.69 1.62 5.64
N THR A 235 18.47 1.55 5.10
CA THR A 235 18.19 1.83 3.69
C THR A 235 18.34 3.32 3.35
N GLU A 236 17.96 4.21 4.27
CA GLU A 236 18.11 5.64 4.07
C GLU A 236 19.58 6.07 4.09
N LEU A 237 20.40 5.50 4.98
CA LEU A 237 21.85 5.73 4.99
C LEU A 237 22.49 5.34 3.64
N ASP A 238 22.13 4.16 3.13
CA ASP A 238 22.58 3.67 1.81
C ASP A 238 22.14 4.63 0.69
N PHE A 239 20.87 5.07 0.72
CA PHE A 239 20.34 6.03 -0.24
C PHE A 239 21.11 7.37 -0.22
N ILE A 240 21.38 7.92 0.96
CA ILE A 240 22.12 9.18 1.13
C ILE A 240 23.55 9.03 0.61
N GLU A 241 24.27 8.00 1.06
CA GLU A 241 25.66 7.75 0.66
C GLU A 241 25.77 7.57 -0.87
N ALA A 242 24.87 6.81 -1.48
CA ALA A 242 24.82 6.60 -2.92
C ALA A 242 24.48 7.88 -3.69
N SER A 243 23.51 8.67 -3.22
CA SER A 243 23.09 9.92 -3.86
C SER A 243 24.21 10.97 -3.87
N TYR A 244 24.95 11.09 -2.76
CA TYR A 244 26.10 11.99 -2.69
C TYR A 244 27.30 11.51 -3.51
N ALA A 245 27.50 10.19 -3.64
CA ALA A 245 28.49 9.63 -4.54
C ALA A 245 28.15 9.94 -6.01
N TRP A 246 26.88 9.78 -6.40
CA TRP A 246 26.39 10.15 -7.74
C TRP A 246 26.48 11.65 -8.03
N ALA A 247 26.14 12.51 -7.05
CA ALA A 247 26.23 13.96 -7.20
C ALA A 247 27.67 14.45 -7.42
N LYS A 248 28.68 13.70 -6.93
CA LYS A 248 30.10 13.95 -7.19
C LYS A 248 30.57 13.38 -8.53
N ASP A 249 30.03 12.24 -8.93
CA ASP A 249 30.45 11.49 -10.12
C ASP A 249 29.21 10.94 -10.86
N PRO A 250 28.75 11.59 -11.95
CA PRO A 250 27.56 11.16 -12.69
C PRO A 250 27.65 9.73 -13.23
N SER A 251 28.86 9.20 -13.44
CA SER A 251 29.04 7.81 -13.90
C SER A 251 28.56 6.78 -12.88
N ARG A 252 28.40 7.18 -11.60
CA ARG A 252 27.84 6.37 -10.52
C ARG A 252 26.30 6.42 -10.47
N HIS A 253 25.68 6.70 -11.61
CA HIS A 253 24.23 6.83 -11.81
C HIS A 253 23.43 5.76 -11.07
N GLY A 254 23.72 4.48 -11.31
CA GLY A 254 23.09 3.35 -10.61
C GLY A 254 21.55 3.45 -10.56
N GLY A 255 20.93 2.71 -9.63
CA GLY A 255 19.47 2.81 -9.43
C GLY A 255 19.03 4.12 -8.73
N HIS A 256 19.91 4.71 -7.92
CA HIS A 256 19.60 5.89 -7.10
C HIS A 256 19.61 7.21 -7.89
N GLY A 257 20.57 7.38 -8.80
CA GLY A 257 20.59 8.51 -9.74
C GLY A 257 19.38 8.48 -10.68
N PHE A 258 19.06 7.30 -11.24
CA PHE A 258 17.82 7.12 -12.02
C PHE A 258 16.58 7.54 -11.24
N ALA A 259 16.49 7.14 -9.97
CA ALA A 259 15.36 7.50 -9.14
C ALA A 259 15.28 9.03 -8.98
N LEU A 260 16.32 9.71 -8.50
CA LEU A 260 16.32 11.17 -8.33
C LEU A 260 16.01 11.94 -9.63
N GLU A 261 16.54 11.48 -10.76
CA GLU A 261 16.23 12.06 -12.08
C GLU A 261 14.74 11.88 -12.44
N ALA A 262 14.18 10.69 -12.24
CA ALA A 262 12.77 10.42 -12.50
C ALA A 262 11.83 11.31 -11.66
N TYR A 263 12.21 11.68 -10.43
CA TYR A 263 11.43 12.61 -9.59
C TYR A 263 11.49 14.06 -10.07
N LEU A 264 12.67 14.53 -10.49
CA LEU A 264 12.83 15.91 -10.94
C LEU A 264 12.12 16.19 -12.27
N PHE A 265 11.93 15.16 -13.11
CA PHE A 265 11.45 15.33 -14.48
C PHE A 265 9.99 14.97 -14.74
N ASP A 266 9.21 14.58 -13.73
CA ASP A 266 7.75 14.36 -13.83
C ASP A 266 7.35 13.75 -15.19
N VAL A 267 7.89 12.56 -15.47
CA VAL A 267 7.53 11.84 -16.70
C VAL A 267 6.18 11.17 -16.45
N SER A 268 5.12 11.89 -16.80
CA SER A 268 3.73 11.44 -16.99
C SER A 268 2.75 11.60 -15.81
N ASN A 269 2.18 12.80 -15.66
CA ASN A 269 0.72 12.90 -15.58
C ASN A 269 0.20 14.29 -15.99
N GLU A 270 -0.22 14.44 -17.25
CA GLU A 270 -0.79 15.70 -17.80
C GLU A 270 -2.05 16.19 -17.05
N ASN A 271 -2.59 15.39 -16.12
CA ASN A 271 -3.83 15.64 -15.39
C ASN A 271 -3.66 15.73 -13.85
N ALA A 272 -2.44 15.71 -13.31
CA ALA A 272 -2.17 15.91 -11.87
C ALA A 272 -1.68 17.33 -11.59
N LYS A 273 -1.92 17.86 -10.38
CA LYS A 273 -1.21 19.07 -9.93
C LYS A 273 0.29 18.78 -9.98
N PRO A 274 1.11 19.66 -10.58
CA PRO A 274 2.55 19.43 -10.66
C PRO A 274 3.11 19.31 -9.24
N LEU A 275 3.91 18.28 -9.00
CA LEU A 275 4.62 18.11 -7.74
C LEU A 275 5.49 19.36 -7.47
N PRO A 276 5.68 19.74 -6.19
CA PRO A 276 6.63 20.80 -5.86
C PRO A 276 8.01 20.46 -6.44
N ARG A 277 8.61 21.39 -7.17
CA ARG A 277 9.95 21.24 -7.75
C ARG A 277 10.93 22.09 -6.96
N PRO A 278 11.67 21.51 -6.00
CA PRO A 278 12.60 22.27 -5.16
C PRO A 278 13.83 22.75 -5.92
N PHE A 279 14.09 22.18 -7.10
CA PHE A 279 15.16 22.47 -8.04
C PHE A 279 14.60 22.44 -9.47
N ARG A 280 15.18 23.24 -10.36
CA ARG A 280 14.78 23.36 -11.77
C ARG A 280 15.19 22.13 -12.59
N ASP A 281 16.37 21.60 -12.31
CA ASP A 281 16.98 20.49 -13.05
C ASP A 281 17.97 19.70 -12.16
N VAL A 282 18.45 18.57 -12.68
CA VAL A 282 19.41 17.69 -11.99
C VAL A 282 20.72 18.40 -11.69
N GLU A 283 21.19 19.30 -12.57
CA GLU A 283 22.44 20.01 -12.36
C GLU A 283 22.34 21.01 -11.21
N GLU A 284 21.21 21.67 -11.06
CA GLU A 284 20.93 22.53 -9.89
C GLU A 284 20.90 21.72 -8.60
N LEU A 285 20.26 20.55 -8.59
CA LEU A 285 20.27 19.64 -7.43
C LEU A 285 21.71 19.22 -7.10
N ARG A 286 22.49 18.75 -8.09
CA ARG A 286 23.88 18.33 -7.90
C ARG A 286 24.74 19.46 -7.37
N ALA A 287 24.59 20.67 -7.93
CA ALA A 287 25.31 21.86 -7.47
C ALA A 287 24.95 22.23 -6.03
N ALA A 288 23.67 22.08 -5.63
CA ALA A 288 23.24 22.28 -4.25
C ALA A 288 23.81 21.20 -3.31
N MET A 289 23.76 19.93 -3.71
CA MET A 289 24.37 18.81 -2.96
C MET A 289 25.88 18.98 -2.80
N GLY A 290 26.57 19.52 -3.81
CA GLY A 290 28.00 19.86 -3.73
C GLY A 290 28.33 20.93 -2.69
N LYS A 291 27.35 21.73 -2.24
CA LYS A 291 27.47 22.70 -1.15
C LYS A 291 27.03 22.15 0.22
N SER A 292 26.54 20.91 0.24
CA SER A 292 26.14 20.18 1.45
C SER A 292 27.12 19.02 1.72
N SER A 293 26.71 18.06 2.53
CA SER A 293 27.53 16.92 2.96
C SER A 293 26.64 15.75 3.36
N VAL A 294 27.20 14.54 3.32
CA VAL A 294 26.53 13.31 3.79
C VAL A 294 26.07 13.48 5.25
N GLU A 295 26.91 14.05 6.10
CA GLU A 295 26.63 14.26 7.53
C GLU A 295 25.43 15.18 7.76
N LYS A 296 25.34 16.29 7.00
CA LYS A 296 24.19 17.20 7.05
C LYS A 296 22.92 16.51 6.57
N SER A 297 22.99 15.74 5.49
CA SER A 297 21.85 15.01 4.96
C SER A 297 21.33 13.96 5.95
N ILE A 298 22.25 13.22 6.60
CA ILE A 298 21.90 12.28 7.66
C ILE A 298 21.24 12.98 8.85
N ALA A 299 21.78 14.12 9.31
CA ALA A 299 21.20 14.85 10.44
C ALA A 299 19.78 15.38 10.12
N ALA A 300 19.57 15.87 8.91
CA ALA A 300 18.25 16.29 8.45
C ALA A 300 17.28 15.10 8.34
N ALA A 301 17.75 13.97 7.83
CA ALA A 301 16.97 12.74 7.74
C ALA A 301 16.59 12.20 9.13
N ASP A 302 17.51 12.19 10.10
CA ASP A 302 17.23 11.82 11.49
C ASP A 302 16.13 12.71 12.12
N ALA A 303 16.17 14.02 11.86
CA ALA A 303 15.15 14.94 12.36
C ALA A 303 13.77 14.66 11.75
N VAL A 304 13.71 14.44 10.42
CA VAL A 304 12.46 14.07 9.73
C VAL A 304 11.94 12.72 10.23
N ARG A 305 12.84 11.74 10.39
CA ARG A 305 12.54 10.40 10.88
C ARG A 305 11.89 10.42 12.26
N ALA A 306 12.39 11.25 13.17
CA ALA A 306 11.85 11.41 14.52
C ALA A 306 10.41 11.97 14.50
N LEU A 307 10.14 12.97 13.65
CA LEU A 307 8.80 13.55 13.45
C LEU A 307 7.80 12.50 12.94
N LEU A 308 8.18 11.79 11.89
CA LEU A 308 7.30 10.81 11.25
C LEU A 308 7.06 9.57 12.12
N ARG A 309 8.00 9.23 13.02
CA ARG A 309 7.80 8.15 14.00
C ARG A 309 6.64 8.43 14.94
N ALA A 310 6.57 9.65 15.48
CA ALA A 310 5.47 10.05 16.36
C ALA A 310 4.11 9.91 15.67
N ALA A 311 4.04 10.26 14.38
CA ALA A 311 2.83 10.08 13.57
C ALA A 311 2.48 8.61 13.31
N ARG A 312 3.48 7.72 13.15
CA ARG A 312 3.23 6.29 12.87
C ARG A 312 2.79 5.49 14.11
N THR A 313 3.25 5.87 15.30
CA THR A 313 2.93 5.16 16.55
C THR A 313 1.62 5.61 17.19
N SER A 314 1.06 6.73 16.74
CA SER A 314 -0.22 7.25 17.23
C SER A 314 -1.39 6.67 16.43
N PRO A 315 -2.62 6.60 16.99
CA PRO A 315 -3.81 6.29 16.22
C PRO A 315 -3.90 7.17 14.98
N ILE A 316 -4.18 6.57 13.83
CA ILE A 316 -4.09 7.25 12.52
C ILE A 316 -4.91 8.54 12.44
N HIS A 317 -6.05 8.61 13.14
CA HIS A 317 -6.92 9.78 13.17
C HIS A 317 -6.35 10.95 13.99
N GLU A 318 -5.56 10.64 15.02
CA GLU A 318 -4.84 11.65 15.80
C GLU A 318 -3.69 12.22 14.96
N SER A 319 -2.94 11.35 14.27
CA SER A 319 -1.88 11.75 13.35
C SER A 319 -2.42 12.59 12.19
N TRP A 320 -3.55 12.20 11.61
CA TRP A 320 -4.20 12.94 10.53
C TRP A 320 -4.64 14.33 10.98
N ARG A 321 -5.20 14.47 12.18
CA ARG A 321 -5.58 15.79 12.74
C ARG A 321 -4.40 16.77 12.81
N GLY A 322 -3.19 16.26 13.01
CA GLY A 322 -1.96 17.05 13.05
C GLY A 322 -1.19 17.13 11.73
N VAL A 323 -1.77 16.69 10.60
CA VAL A 323 -1.02 16.51 9.34
C VAL A 323 -0.40 17.80 8.80
N GLU A 324 -1.08 18.94 8.90
CA GLU A 324 -0.52 20.23 8.43
C GLU A 324 0.68 20.67 9.28
N ALA A 325 0.58 20.55 10.61
CA ALA A 325 1.70 20.84 11.51
C ALA A 325 2.88 19.88 11.26
N LEU A 326 2.60 18.61 10.98
CA LEU A 326 3.61 17.63 10.59
C LEU A 326 4.30 18.03 9.28
N ARG A 327 3.53 18.41 8.25
CA ARG A 327 4.08 18.89 6.97
C ARG A 327 5.01 20.09 7.16
N GLU A 328 4.61 21.07 7.96
CA GLU A 328 5.45 22.24 8.25
C GLU A 328 6.75 21.86 8.97
N GLN A 329 6.67 20.98 9.97
CA GLN A 329 7.84 20.51 10.71
C GLN A 329 8.79 19.71 9.83
N VAL A 330 8.26 18.82 8.98
CA VAL A 330 9.07 18.04 8.04
C VAL A 330 9.69 18.94 6.97
N ALA A 331 8.94 19.90 6.41
CA ALA A 331 9.47 20.87 5.46
C ALA A 331 10.61 21.70 6.06
N LYS A 332 10.49 22.11 7.32
CA LYS A 332 11.55 22.83 8.04
C LYS A 332 12.78 21.96 8.26
N ALA A 333 12.60 20.70 8.67
CA ALA A 333 13.70 19.77 8.92
C ALA A 333 14.42 19.38 7.62
N SER A 334 13.67 19.12 6.54
CA SER A 334 14.23 18.73 5.25
C SER A 334 14.92 19.89 4.53
N ALA A 335 14.51 21.15 4.77
CA ALA A 335 15.15 22.34 4.19
C ALA A 335 16.65 22.49 4.52
N ALA A 336 17.14 21.81 5.56
CA ALA A 336 18.54 21.82 5.94
C ALA A 336 19.47 21.12 4.93
N ASP A 337 18.93 20.28 4.04
CA ASP A 337 19.72 19.52 3.07
C ASP A 337 19.01 19.38 1.71
N PRO A 338 19.71 19.63 0.57
CA PRO A 338 19.09 19.56 -0.75
C PRO A 338 18.55 18.19 -1.14
N LEU A 339 19.19 17.09 -0.72
CA LEU A 339 18.66 15.75 -0.99
C LEU A 339 17.37 15.51 -0.21
N GLN A 340 17.33 15.92 1.07
CA GLN A 340 16.16 15.74 1.92
C GLN A 340 14.95 16.55 1.45
N ARG A 341 15.18 17.72 0.82
CA ARG A 341 14.12 18.49 0.14
C ARG A 341 13.47 17.74 -1.02
N VAL A 342 14.16 16.78 -1.65
CA VAL A 342 13.62 15.94 -2.74
C VAL A 342 12.95 14.68 -2.17
N VAL A 343 13.61 14.03 -1.21
CA VAL A 343 13.12 12.79 -0.57
C VAL A 343 11.79 13.02 0.16
N HIS A 344 11.60 14.18 0.80
CA HIS A 344 10.43 14.48 1.62
C HIS A 344 9.48 15.52 1.00
N LEU A 345 9.29 15.47 -0.33
CA LEU A 345 8.35 16.36 -1.03
C LEU A 345 6.88 16.11 -0.69
N MET A 346 6.54 14.88 -0.28
CA MET A 346 5.20 14.47 0.11
C MET A 346 5.24 13.71 1.44
N PRO A 347 5.56 14.39 2.55
CA PRO A 347 5.89 13.73 3.80
C PRO A 347 4.69 13.01 4.45
N ASP A 348 3.48 13.39 4.08
CA ASP A 348 2.23 12.78 4.55
C ASP A 348 1.61 11.79 3.56
N LEU A 349 2.23 11.51 2.41
CA LEU A 349 1.68 10.56 1.43
C LEU A 349 1.42 9.19 2.08
N ASP A 350 2.36 8.72 2.89
CA ASP A 350 2.20 7.47 3.63
C ASP A 350 1.08 7.52 4.66
N LEU A 351 0.92 8.66 5.32
CA LEU A 351 -0.13 8.89 6.30
C LEU A 351 -1.50 8.91 5.61
N PHE A 352 -1.60 9.57 4.45
CA PHE A 352 -2.80 9.61 3.61
C PHE A 352 -3.16 8.22 3.10
N GLU A 353 -2.22 7.50 2.49
CA GLU A 353 -2.45 6.15 1.98
C GLU A 353 -2.87 5.20 3.10
N SER A 354 -2.27 5.33 4.29
CA SER A 354 -2.64 4.55 5.47
C SER A 354 -4.03 4.91 5.99
N ALA A 355 -4.35 6.20 6.10
CA ALA A 355 -5.68 6.68 6.47
C ALA A 355 -6.74 6.17 5.49
N PHE A 356 -6.50 6.28 4.19
CA PHE A 356 -7.43 5.80 3.17
C PHE A 356 -7.69 4.28 3.27
N ILE A 357 -6.65 3.48 3.46
CA ILE A 357 -6.80 2.03 3.67
C ILE A 357 -7.56 1.73 4.98
N VAL A 358 -7.29 2.45 6.07
CA VAL A 358 -8.03 2.30 7.33
C VAL A 358 -9.51 2.65 7.15
N ALA A 359 -9.84 3.71 6.41
CA ALA A 359 -11.21 4.10 6.12
C ALA A 359 -11.96 3.03 5.31
N GLN A 360 -11.33 2.49 4.25
CA GLN A 360 -11.91 1.39 3.48
C GLN A 360 -12.10 0.12 4.31
N ARG A 361 -11.12 -0.20 5.17
CA ARG A 361 -11.18 -1.32 6.10
C ARG A 361 -12.37 -1.20 7.04
N ALA A 362 -12.51 -0.03 7.65
CA ALA A 362 -13.61 0.34 8.51
C ALA A 362 -14.96 0.22 7.78
N ALA A 363 -15.02 0.61 6.50
CA ALA A 363 -16.23 0.47 5.70
C ALA A 363 -16.59 -0.99 5.42
N VAL A 364 -15.63 -1.85 5.03
CA VAL A 364 -15.89 -3.29 4.85
C VAL A 364 -16.37 -3.93 6.14
N GLU A 365 -15.76 -3.61 7.28
CA GLU A 365 -16.20 -4.11 8.59
C GLU A 365 -17.63 -3.66 8.93
N LEU A 366 -17.96 -2.39 8.67
CA LEU A 366 -19.29 -1.86 8.92
C LEU A 366 -20.35 -2.46 7.97
N VAL A 367 -20.02 -2.68 6.69
CA VAL A 367 -20.90 -3.37 5.73
C VAL A 367 -21.17 -4.80 6.21
N LEU A 368 -20.14 -5.55 6.60
CA LEU A 368 -20.30 -6.91 7.14
C LEU A 368 -21.18 -6.92 8.39
N ALA A 369 -21.00 -5.95 9.29
CA ALA A 369 -21.84 -5.80 10.47
C ALA A 369 -23.32 -5.57 10.10
N VAL A 370 -23.59 -4.70 9.13
CA VAL A 370 -24.95 -4.48 8.62
C VAL A 370 -25.50 -5.77 8.00
N ARG A 371 -24.70 -6.52 7.22
CA ARG A 371 -25.13 -7.80 6.63
C ARG A 371 -25.48 -8.84 7.69
N ILE A 372 -24.67 -8.95 8.77
CA ILE A 372 -24.95 -9.83 9.90
C ILE A 372 -26.28 -9.45 10.55
N TYR A 373 -26.53 -8.16 10.78
CA TYR A 373 -27.79 -7.67 11.33
C TYR A 373 -28.99 -8.01 10.42
N GLU A 374 -28.86 -7.82 9.11
CA GLU A 374 -29.90 -8.12 8.12
C GLU A 374 -30.28 -9.61 8.08
N THR A 375 -29.37 -10.54 8.44
CA THR A 375 -29.72 -11.97 8.52
C THR A 375 -30.88 -12.23 9.48
N LYS A 376 -30.98 -11.44 10.56
CA LYS A 376 -32.00 -11.52 11.60
C LYS A 376 -33.19 -10.63 11.29
N GLU A 377 -32.94 -9.35 11.02
CA GLU A 377 -33.98 -8.30 10.96
C GLU A 377 -34.53 -8.04 9.56
N LYS A 378 -33.98 -8.70 8.53
CA LYS A 378 -34.37 -8.60 7.11
C LYS A 378 -34.32 -7.19 6.50
N SER A 379 -33.79 -6.21 7.23
CA SER A 379 -33.61 -4.83 6.79
C SER A 379 -32.39 -4.21 7.46
N PRO A 380 -31.73 -3.22 6.83
CA PRO A 380 -30.61 -2.54 7.44
C PRO A 380 -31.07 -1.69 8.63
N PRO A 381 -30.22 -1.53 9.66
CA PRO A 381 -30.60 -0.80 10.86
C PRO A 381 -30.90 0.67 10.54
N ALA A 382 -31.79 1.31 11.31
CA ALA A 382 -32.07 2.74 11.14
C ALA A 382 -30.87 3.61 11.55
N ASP A 383 -30.07 3.12 12.50
CA ASP A 383 -28.91 3.78 13.05
C ASP A 383 -27.80 2.73 13.24
N ALA A 384 -26.57 3.02 12.85
CA ALA A 384 -25.43 2.13 13.04
C ALA A 384 -25.15 1.83 14.53
N ALA A 385 -25.53 2.71 15.45
CA ALA A 385 -25.30 2.52 16.89
C ALA A 385 -25.84 1.19 17.43
N VAL A 386 -26.91 0.65 16.85
CA VAL A 386 -27.49 -0.65 17.27
C VAL A 386 -26.59 -1.84 16.95
N LEU A 387 -25.60 -1.68 16.07
CA LEU A 387 -24.63 -2.71 15.73
C LEU A 387 -23.60 -2.93 16.86
N ALA A 388 -23.42 -1.96 17.76
CA ALA A 388 -22.46 -2.03 18.86
C ALA A 388 -23.15 -2.08 20.24
N PRO A 389 -22.60 -2.81 21.23
CA PRO A 389 -21.42 -3.69 21.14
C PRO A 389 -21.75 -5.10 20.58
N GLY A 390 -22.99 -5.35 20.15
CA GLY A 390 -23.50 -6.70 19.86
C GLY A 390 -22.90 -7.37 18.62
N THR A 391 -23.04 -6.75 17.44
CA THR A 391 -22.52 -7.29 16.17
C THR A 391 -21.03 -6.98 16.01
N ILE A 392 -20.63 -5.78 16.44
CA ILE A 392 -19.25 -5.28 16.45
C ILE A 392 -18.96 -4.64 17.80
N PRO A 393 -17.72 -4.69 18.29
CA PRO A 393 -17.39 -4.18 19.63
C PRO A 393 -17.59 -2.66 19.75
N ALA A 394 -17.28 -1.93 18.68
CA ALA A 394 -17.46 -0.48 18.57
C ALA A 394 -17.64 -0.09 17.10
N LEU A 395 -18.21 1.09 16.85
CA LEU A 395 -18.29 1.63 15.50
C LEU A 395 -16.88 1.99 14.99
N PRO A 396 -16.51 1.58 13.75
CA PRO A 396 -15.21 1.90 13.19
C PRO A 396 -15.01 3.40 13.03
N ILE A 397 -13.87 3.90 13.52
CA ILE A 397 -13.51 5.31 13.42
C ILE A 397 -13.00 5.63 12.02
N ASP A 398 -13.54 6.69 11.45
CA ASP A 398 -13.07 7.36 10.26
C ASP A 398 -11.73 8.08 10.56
N PRO A 399 -10.66 7.72 9.85
CA PRO A 399 -9.33 8.28 10.10
C PRO A 399 -9.22 9.77 9.78
N PHE A 400 -10.13 10.32 8.98
CA PHE A 400 -10.09 11.72 8.59
C PHE A 400 -10.84 12.64 9.56
N SER A 401 -11.98 12.20 10.10
CA SER A 401 -12.75 12.97 11.09
C SER A 401 -12.42 12.65 12.55
N GLY A 402 -11.90 11.46 12.85
CA GLY A 402 -11.77 10.95 14.22
C GLY A 402 -13.09 10.60 14.90
N LYS A 403 -14.18 10.52 14.13
CA LYS A 403 -15.52 10.07 14.56
C LYS A 403 -15.86 8.74 13.86
N PRO A 404 -16.93 8.03 14.22
CA PRO A 404 -17.39 6.90 13.40
C PRO A 404 -17.60 7.28 11.92
N LEU A 405 -17.36 6.33 11.00
CA LEU A 405 -17.77 6.50 9.60
C LEU A 405 -19.24 6.91 9.51
N VAL A 406 -19.58 7.73 8.52
CA VAL A 406 -20.96 8.17 8.33
C VAL A 406 -21.77 7.01 7.77
N TYR A 407 -22.82 6.62 8.49
CA TYR A 407 -23.82 5.65 8.08
C TYR A 407 -25.16 6.34 7.89
N GLU A 408 -25.78 6.14 6.74
CA GLU A 408 -27.09 6.71 6.42
C GLU A 408 -28.00 5.62 5.87
N LYS A 409 -29.14 5.35 6.51
CA LYS A 409 -30.17 4.48 5.93
C LYS A 409 -30.85 5.19 4.76
N ALA A 410 -30.83 4.57 3.58
CA ALA A 410 -31.32 5.16 2.34
C ALA A 410 -32.36 4.23 1.68
N GLY A 411 -33.64 4.46 1.98
CA GLY A 411 -34.75 3.64 1.49
C GLY A 411 -34.62 2.18 1.95
N LYS A 412 -34.48 1.24 1.00
CA LYS A 412 -34.26 -0.19 1.28
C LYS A 412 -32.79 -0.55 1.54
N GLY A 413 -31.87 0.38 1.29
CA GLY A 413 -30.43 0.18 1.48
C GLY A 413 -29.86 1.14 2.50
N PHE A 414 -28.57 1.39 2.37
CA PHE A 414 -27.81 2.29 3.23
C PHE A 414 -26.63 2.87 2.44
N ARG A 415 -25.99 3.89 2.99
CA ARG A 415 -24.76 4.51 2.51
C ARG A 415 -23.72 4.47 3.63
N ILE A 416 -22.45 4.25 3.26
CA ILE A 416 -21.30 4.38 4.15
C ILE A 416 -20.23 5.21 3.46
N TYR A 417 -19.74 6.25 4.13
CA TYR A 417 -18.69 7.12 3.60
C TYR A 417 -17.80 7.69 4.71
N SER A 418 -16.61 8.12 4.30
CA SER A 418 -15.69 8.96 5.08
C SER A 418 -15.77 10.39 4.54
N ILE A 419 -15.57 11.40 5.38
CA ILE A 419 -15.55 12.80 4.95
C ILE A 419 -14.27 13.18 4.18
N GLY A 420 -13.33 12.25 4.04
CA GLY A 420 -12.12 12.45 3.25
C GLY A 420 -11.14 13.46 3.85
N PRO A 421 -10.02 13.71 3.15
CA PRO A 421 -8.87 14.43 3.70
C PRO A 421 -9.08 15.94 3.83
N ASP A 422 -10.14 16.50 3.22
CA ASP A 422 -10.45 17.94 3.34
C ASP A 422 -11.22 18.28 4.63
N GLY A 423 -11.71 17.25 5.33
CA GLY A 423 -12.41 17.36 6.61
C GLY A 423 -13.80 17.99 6.51
N LYS A 424 -14.40 18.06 5.31
CA LYS A 424 -15.74 18.60 5.10
C LYS A 424 -16.68 17.49 4.70
N ASP A 425 -17.86 17.46 5.33
CA ASP A 425 -18.91 16.52 4.97
C ASP A 425 -19.72 17.08 3.79
N ASP A 426 -19.61 16.45 2.63
CA ASP A 426 -20.34 16.80 1.40
C ASP A 426 -21.65 16.02 1.24
N GLY A 427 -22.08 15.27 2.27
CA GLY A 427 -23.32 14.48 2.30
C GLY A 427 -23.22 13.15 1.55
N GLY A 428 -22.03 12.58 1.44
CA GLY A 428 -21.73 11.38 0.67
C GLY A 428 -21.75 11.64 -0.83
N LYS A 429 -21.25 12.80 -1.27
CA LYS A 429 -21.02 13.10 -2.68
C LYS A 429 -19.54 12.93 -2.97
N ASP A 430 -19.20 11.93 -3.80
CA ASP A 430 -17.82 11.72 -4.22
C ASP A 430 -17.24 13.01 -4.83
N GLY A 431 -16.17 13.51 -4.22
CA GLY A 431 -15.35 14.55 -4.83
C GLY A 431 -14.62 14.01 -6.07
N GLU A 432 -14.35 14.86 -7.07
CA GLU A 432 -13.35 14.53 -8.08
C GLU A 432 -11.97 14.55 -7.40
N TRP A 433 -11.45 13.38 -7.00
CA TRP A 433 -10.15 13.22 -6.32
C TRP A 433 -9.03 14.09 -6.93
N ARG A 434 -9.02 14.23 -8.26
CA ARG A 434 -8.00 14.97 -9.00
C ARG A 434 -8.14 16.50 -8.96
N ARG A 435 -9.32 17.04 -8.64
CA ARG A 435 -9.58 18.50 -8.61
C ARG A 435 -9.88 19.05 -7.23
N ALA A 436 -10.66 18.32 -6.43
CA ALA A 436 -10.99 18.65 -5.05
C ALA A 436 -11.27 17.35 -4.27
N PRO A 437 -10.46 16.99 -3.28
CA PRO A 437 -10.82 15.90 -2.38
C PRO A 437 -12.11 16.30 -1.64
N GLY A 438 -13.08 15.39 -1.61
CA GLY A 438 -14.30 15.47 -0.80
C GLY A 438 -14.55 14.10 -0.18
N ASP A 439 -15.82 13.77 0.09
CA ASP A 439 -16.17 12.49 0.71
C ASP A 439 -15.67 11.27 -0.08
N PHE A 440 -15.28 10.23 0.63
CA PHE A 440 -15.03 8.90 0.08
C PHE A 440 -16.24 7.99 0.31
N VAL A 441 -17.07 7.80 -0.71
CA VAL A 441 -18.22 6.88 -0.64
C VAL A 441 -17.76 5.44 -0.88
N PHE A 442 -17.93 4.59 0.13
CA PHE A 442 -17.57 3.18 0.05
C PHE A 442 -18.77 2.28 -0.23
N TRP A 443 -19.98 2.73 0.13
CA TRP A 443 -21.19 1.94 -0.06
C TRP A 443 -22.40 2.81 -0.46
N PRO A 444 -23.22 2.38 -1.45
CA PRO A 444 -22.98 1.23 -2.33
C PRO A 444 -21.72 1.45 -3.19
N PRO A 445 -20.99 0.38 -3.56
CA PRO A 445 -19.81 0.53 -4.40
C PRO A 445 -20.25 1.06 -5.78
N ASN A 446 -19.74 2.22 -6.16
CA ASN A 446 -20.01 2.81 -7.46
C ASN A 446 -18.82 2.59 -8.43
N ALA A 447 -19.08 2.59 -9.73
CA ALA A 447 -18.03 2.41 -10.74
C ALA A 447 -17.02 3.58 -10.76
N SER A 448 -17.43 4.78 -10.33
CA SER A 448 -16.64 6.01 -10.34
C SER A 448 -15.75 6.19 -9.11
N GLY A 449 -16.22 5.93 -7.88
CA GLY A 449 -15.44 6.13 -6.65
C GLY A 449 -14.31 5.12 -6.48
N LEU A 450 -14.34 4.01 -7.22
CA LEU A 450 -13.35 2.93 -7.16
C LEU A 450 -12.31 2.99 -8.30
N THR A 451 -12.56 3.75 -9.38
CA THR A 451 -11.68 3.93 -10.55
C THR A 451 -10.82 5.20 -10.50
N GLN A 452 -11.13 6.16 -9.62
CA GLN A 452 -10.50 7.49 -9.67
C GLN A 452 -9.09 7.59 -9.05
N ILE A 453 -8.57 6.53 -8.44
CA ILE A 453 -7.25 6.50 -7.76
C ILE A 453 -6.35 5.44 -8.44
N GLU A 454 -6.31 5.46 -9.77
CA GLU A 454 -5.24 4.88 -10.58
C GLU A 454 -4.23 5.94 -11.00
#